data_AF-A0A2G2GGV4-F1
#
_entry.id   AF-A0A2G2GGV4-F1
#
_cell.length_a   1.000
_cell.length_b   1.000
_cell.length_c   1.000
_cell.angle_alpha   90.00
_cell.angle_beta   90.00
_cell.angle_gamma   90.00
#
_symmetry.space_group_name_H-M   'P 1'
#
loop_
_entity.id
_entity.type
_entity.pdbx_description
1 polymer ?
#
loop_
_entity_poly.entity_id
_entity_poly.type
_entity_poly.pdbx_seq_one_letter_code
_entity_poly.pdbx_strand_id
1 'polypeptide(L)'
;MSKLVFQLDQNPFDDIRDLIARVPAANPDVRKAAMSRQAEIALPSGELGRLAELAIWLASWQGQNPPKVERPQIVVFASSHGIAERGVSAYGSAETQAKIDALTSGKGSVNQIAGTAGCGLQIVELAPELPTPDITEQAALSEKECAATFAFGMEAVSSNPDLIGLGVVGAGATTAAGAVSLALYGGAASFWAMSGSAMKKPDLLVAKTKVIDDALIHHRGKLDDPLEVMRRLGGRDLAAVAGAIIAARYQNIPVILDGFVATASAAILHAIDPNCIDHCVAGSVTSRDSHHALLDRIGKKPVLDLGLGLGDGSGAALAISIAKAAAACHVGIGHGQN
;
A
#
# COMPACT_ATOMS: atom_id res chain seq x y z
N MET A 1 -2.15 13.31 -27.55
CA MET A 1 -1.07 13.69 -26.61
C MET A 1 -1.41 15.06 -26.02
N SER A 2 -2.19 15.08 -24.94
CA SER A 2 -2.38 16.32 -24.16
C SER A 2 -1.19 16.41 -23.21
N LYS A 3 -0.32 17.42 -23.39
CA LYS A 3 0.76 17.70 -22.44
C LYS A 3 0.10 18.06 -21.11
N LEU A 4 0.51 17.40 -20.01
CA LEU A 4 0.28 17.93 -18.67
C LEU A 4 0.93 19.32 -18.63
N VAL A 5 0.12 20.36 -18.50
CA VAL A 5 0.58 21.73 -18.26
C VAL A 5 0.42 21.96 -16.76
N PHE A 6 1.53 21.94 -16.02
CA PHE A 6 1.55 22.36 -14.62
C PHE A 6 1.33 23.88 -14.57
N GLN A 7 0.22 24.32 -13.97
CA GLN A 7 -0.06 25.74 -13.73
C GLN A 7 0.70 26.20 -12.47
N LEU A 8 1.61 27.17 -12.61
CA LEU A 8 2.55 27.60 -11.58
C LEU A 8 1.92 28.36 -10.38
N ASP A 9 0.61 28.62 -10.41
CA ASP A 9 -0.13 29.35 -9.36
C ASP A 9 -1.02 28.43 -8.48
N GLN A 10 -0.98 27.12 -8.69
CA GLN A 10 -1.75 26.16 -7.87
C GLN A 10 -0.94 25.70 -6.64
N ASN A 11 -1.62 25.46 -5.51
CA ASN A 11 -0.95 24.85 -4.36
C ASN A 11 -0.57 23.41 -4.73
N PRO A 12 0.59 22.87 -4.29
CA PRO A 12 1.03 21.52 -4.65
C PRO A 12 0.00 20.41 -4.40
N PHE A 13 -0.90 20.58 -3.43
CA PHE A 13 -2.00 19.63 -3.20
C PHE A 13 -3.16 19.71 -4.19
N ASP A 14 -3.35 20.84 -4.87
CA ASP A 14 -4.36 20.97 -5.90
C ASP A 14 -4.03 20.07 -7.10
N ASP A 15 -2.76 19.97 -7.50
CA ASP A 15 -2.31 19.02 -8.52
C ASP A 15 -2.62 17.56 -8.15
N ILE A 16 -2.42 17.18 -6.89
CA ILE A 16 -2.74 15.83 -6.39
C ILE A 16 -4.25 15.59 -6.44
N ARG A 17 -5.06 16.56 -6.03
CA ARG A 17 -6.53 16.47 -6.08
C ARG A 17 -7.02 16.36 -7.52
N ASP A 18 -6.42 17.10 -8.44
CA ASP A 18 -6.72 17.04 -9.87
C ASP A 18 -6.39 15.67 -10.46
N LEU A 19 -5.27 15.05 -10.06
CA LEU A 19 -4.92 13.68 -10.44
C LEU A 19 -5.93 12.67 -9.87
N ILE A 20 -6.32 12.81 -8.60
CA ILE A 20 -7.29 11.92 -7.96
C ILE A 20 -8.66 12.02 -8.63
N ALA A 21 -9.15 13.23 -8.90
CA ALA A 21 -10.46 13.46 -9.51
C ALA A 21 -10.61 12.90 -10.94
N ARG A 22 -9.49 12.58 -11.61
CA ARG A 22 -9.45 12.13 -13.01
C ARG A 22 -8.97 10.69 -13.18
N VAL A 23 -8.86 9.92 -12.10
CA VAL A 23 -8.45 8.51 -12.19
C VAL A 23 -9.39 7.72 -13.11
N PRO A 24 -8.87 6.91 -14.04
CA PRO A 24 -9.72 6.15 -14.97
C PRO A 24 -10.54 5.07 -14.26
N ALA A 25 -11.68 4.66 -14.83
CA ALA A 25 -12.43 3.50 -14.35
C ALA A 25 -11.90 2.19 -14.99
N ALA A 26 -12.21 1.05 -14.38
CA ALA A 26 -11.94 -0.25 -15.00
C ALA A 26 -12.71 -0.41 -16.31
N ASN A 27 -12.18 -1.17 -17.26
CA ASN A 27 -12.87 -1.43 -18.53
C ASN A 27 -14.08 -2.36 -18.30
N PRO A 28 -15.32 -1.88 -18.48
CA PRO A 28 -16.52 -2.66 -18.17
C PRO A 28 -16.73 -3.83 -19.15
N ASP A 29 -16.31 -3.69 -20.41
CA ASP A 29 -16.44 -4.73 -21.42
C ASP A 29 -15.48 -5.89 -21.16
N VAL A 30 -14.25 -5.57 -20.76
CA VAL A 30 -13.26 -6.57 -20.35
C VAL A 30 -13.70 -7.29 -19.09
N ARG A 31 -14.24 -6.56 -18.11
CA ARG A 31 -14.84 -7.16 -16.91
C ARG A 31 -15.95 -8.14 -17.27
N LYS A 32 -16.86 -7.75 -18.16
CA LYS A 32 -17.94 -8.61 -18.66
C LYS A 32 -17.39 -9.83 -19.38
N ALA A 33 -16.38 -9.67 -20.23
CA ALA A 33 -15.75 -10.78 -20.94
C ALA A 33 -15.08 -11.78 -19.97
N ALA A 34 -14.40 -11.28 -18.93
CA ALA A 34 -13.82 -12.13 -17.89
C ALA A 34 -14.90 -12.87 -17.07
N MET A 35 -16.00 -12.20 -16.72
CA MET A 35 -17.13 -12.85 -16.05
C MET A 35 -17.77 -13.95 -16.92
N SER A 36 -17.97 -13.70 -18.22
CA SER A 36 -18.48 -14.71 -19.15
C SER A 36 -17.53 -15.91 -19.23
N ARG A 37 -16.23 -15.67 -19.39
CA ARG A 37 -15.23 -16.73 -19.42
C ARG A 37 -15.25 -17.57 -18.14
N GLN A 38 -15.43 -16.93 -16.99
CA GLN A 38 -15.50 -17.59 -15.69
C GLN A 38 -16.76 -18.47 -15.55
N ALA A 39 -17.87 -18.08 -16.18
CA ALA A 39 -19.11 -18.85 -16.20
C ALA A 39 -19.03 -20.10 -17.10
N GLU A 40 -18.11 -20.12 -18.08
CA GLU A 40 -17.90 -21.24 -19.00
C GLU A 40 -16.92 -22.31 -18.45
N ILE A 41 -16.22 -22.03 -17.35
CA ILE A 41 -15.27 -22.97 -16.73
C ILE A 41 -16.00 -24.27 -16.34
N ALA A 42 -15.39 -25.42 -16.66
CA ALA A 42 -15.88 -26.78 -16.40
C ALA A 42 -15.86 -27.20 -14.91
N LEU A 43 -16.27 -26.31 -14.01
CA LEU A 43 -16.41 -26.55 -12.58
C LEU A 43 -17.80 -26.06 -12.14
N PRO A 44 -18.42 -26.70 -11.14
CA PRO A 44 -19.60 -26.14 -10.49
C PRO A 44 -19.40 -24.67 -10.10
N SER A 45 -20.45 -23.87 -10.30
CA SER A 45 -20.41 -22.43 -10.06
C SER A 45 -19.94 -22.14 -8.62
N GLY A 46 -18.94 -21.27 -8.49
CA GLY A 46 -18.39 -20.85 -7.21
C GLY A 46 -17.23 -21.68 -6.66
N GLU A 47 -16.87 -22.83 -7.26
CA GLU A 47 -15.78 -23.68 -6.72
C GLU A 47 -14.39 -23.04 -6.75
N LEU A 48 -14.14 -22.13 -7.70
CA LEU A 48 -12.90 -21.35 -7.73
C LEU A 48 -12.87 -20.24 -6.67
N GLY A 49 -14.00 -19.95 -6.02
CA GLY A 49 -14.14 -18.94 -4.98
C GLY A 49 -13.45 -17.63 -5.37
N ARG A 50 -12.49 -17.21 -4.54
CA ARG A 50 -11.77 -15.94 -4.72
C ARG A 50 -10.77 -15.93 -5.88
N LEU A 51 -10.35 -17.09 -6.40
CA LEU A 51 -9.51 -17.10 -7.61
C LEU A 51 -10.29 -16.56 -8.81
N ALA A 52 -11.59 -16.85 -8.89
CA ALA A 52 -12.48 -16.28 -9.91
C ALA A 52 -12.56 -14.75 -9.79
N GLU A 53 -12.78 -14.26 -8.57
CA GLU A 53 -12.83 -12.82 -8.28
C GLU A 53 -11.52 -12.12 -8.66
N LEU A 54 -10.37 -12.73 -8.31
CA LEU A 54 -9.04 -12.18 -8.62
C LEU A 54 -8.75 -12.18 -10.12
N ALA A 55 -9.15 -13.21 -10.86
CA ALA A 55 -8.97 -13.24 -12.32
C ALA A 55 -9.79 -12.14 -13.01
N ILE A 56 -11.05 -11.95 -12.61
CA ILE A 56 -11.91 -10.88 -13.12
C ILE A 56 -11.32 -9.52 -12.74
N TRP A 57 -10.86 -9.34 -11.51
CA TRP A 57 -10.22 -8.10 -11.05
C TRP A 57 -8.97 -7.77 -11.87
N LEU A 58 -8.06 -8.74 -12.04
CA LEU A 58 -6.86 -8.57 -12.88
C LEU A 58 -7.24 -8.15 -14.30
N ALA A 59 -8.16 -8.87 -14.94
CA ALA A 59 -8.56 -8.59 -16.31
C ALA A 59 -9.15 -7.19 -16.47
N SER A 60 -10.07 -6.83 -15.56
CA SER A 60 -10.76 -5.54 -15.56
C SER A 60 -9.81 -4.36 -15.43
N TRP A 61 -8.80 -4.48 -14.56
CA TRP A 61 -7.85 -3.42 -14.27
C TRP A 61 -6.67 -3.38 -15.22
N GLN A 62 -6.29 -4.49 -15.85
CA GLN A 62 -5.34 -4.51 -16.96
C GLN A 62 -5.97 -4.09 -18.29
N GLY A 63 -7.30 -4.04 -18.38
CA GLY A 63 -8.00 -3.77 -19.62
C GLY A 63 -7.83 -4.85 -20.68
N GLN A 64 -7.50 -6.09 -20.29
CA GLN A 64 -7.34 -7.23 -21.18
C GLN A 64 -7.93 -8.52 -20.60
N ASN A 65 -8.48 -9.38 -21.46
CA ASN A 65 -8.91 -10.73 -21.13
C ASN A 65 -8.35 -11.69 -22.21
N PRO A 66 -7.56 -12.70 -21.84
CA PRO A 66 -7.23 -13.12 -20.47
C PRO A 66 -6.26 -12.17 -19.75
N PRO A 67 -6.31 -12.11 -18.40
CA PRO A 67 -5.34 -11.37 -17.59
C PRO A 67 -3.95 -12.02 -17.66
N LYS A 68 -2.90 -11.24 -17.42
CA LYS A 68 -1.50 -11.68 -17.44
C LYS A 68 -0.76 -11.27 -16.18
N VAL A 69 0.10 -12.15 -15.67
CA VAL A 69 0.99 -11.85 -14.53
C VAL A 69 2.39 -12.37 -14.88
N GLU A 70 2.95 -11.82 -15.95
CA GLU A 70 4.22 -12.17 -16.58
C GLU A 70 5.38 -11.32 -16.05
N ARG A 71 5.13 -10.04 -15.76
CA ARG A 71 6.13 -9.07 -15.24
C ARG A 71 5.68 -8.42 -13.93
N PRO A 72 5.30 -9.20 -12.90
CA PRO A 72 4.92 -8.62 -11.63
C PRO A 72 6.14 -8.03 -10.91
N GLN A 73 5.94 -6.93 -10.20
CA GLN A 73 7.00 -6.22 -9.49
C GLN A 73 6.58 -5.91 -8.04
N ILE A 74 7.49 -6.10 -7.10
CA ILE A 74 7.39 -5.56 -5.74
C ILE A 74 8.21 -4.29 -5.68
N VAL A 75 7.62 -3.23 -5.15
CA VAL A 75 8.32 -1.98 -4.83
C VAL A 75 8.25 -1.76 -3.34
N VAL A 76 9.41 -1.64 -2.70
CA VAL A 76 9.53 -1.38 -1.27
C VAL A 76 10.08 0.03 -1.09
N PHE A 77 9.27 0.90 -0.48
CA PHE A 77 9.71 2.25 -0.13
C PHE A 77 10.39 2.23 1.24
N ALA A 78 11.62 2.71 1.29
CA ALA A 78 12.46 2.73 2.46
C ALA A 78 12.63 4.16 2.97
N SER A 79 12.19 4.44 4.19
CA SER A 79 12.37 5.76 4.83
C SER A 79 12.51 5.63 6.35
N SER A 80 12.73 6.75 7.02
CA SER A 80 12.84 6.82 8.48
C SER A 80 11.97 7.94 9.02
N HIS A 81 11.39 7.73 10.20
CA HIS A 81 10.52 8.69 10.85
C HIS A 81 11.15 9.19 12.15
N GLY A 82 11.24 10.49 12.37
CA GLY A 82 11.85 11.08 13.58
C GLY A 82 11.13 10.66 14.86
N ILE A 83 9.85 10.31 14.74
CA ILE A 83 9.06 9.71 15.82
C ILE A 83 9.72 8.46 16.43
N ALA A 84 10.55 7.74 15.66
CA ALA A 84 11.23 6.53 16.12
C ALA A 84 12.13 6.78 17.35
N GLU A 85 12.69 7.98 17.48
CA GLU A 85 13.56 8.38 18.61
C GLU A 85 12.80 8.48 19.94
N ARG A 86 11.46 8.45 19.92
CA ARG A 86 10.62 8.43 21.14
C ARG A 86 10.49 7.04 21.78
N GLY A 87 11.36 6.09 21.44
CA GLY A 87 11.29 4.72 21.97
C GLY A 87 10.07 3.95 21.48
N VAL A 88 9.49 4.34 20.34
CA VAL A 88 8.30 3.71 19.74
C VAL A 88 8.66 2.62 18.73
N SER A 89 9.93 2.41 18.45
CA SER A 89 10.40 1.39 17.51
C SER A 89 11.35 0.44 18.22
N ALA A 90 11.25 -0.86 17.90
CA ALA A 90 12.27 -1.82 18.29
C ALA A 90 13.56 -1.70 17.43
N TYR A 91 13.50 -0.86 16.40
CA TYR A 91 14.53 -0.66 15.38
C TYR A 91 14.79 0.84 15.22
N GLY A 92 16.03 1.29 15.35
CA GLY A 92 16.44 2.65 15.03
C GLY A 92 16.85 2.80 13.58
N SER A 93 17.53 3.91 13.28
CA SER A 93 18.04 4.21 11.93
C SER A 93 19.09 3.20 11.47
N ALA A 94 19.95 2.71 12.36
CA ALA A 94 20.98 1.71 12.03
C ALA A 94 20.37 0.36 11.61
N GLU A 95 19.36 -0.12 12.33
CA GLU A 95 18.65 -1.35 11.98
C GLU A 95 17.83 -1.20 10.69
N THR A 96 17.30 0.01 10.43
CA THR A 96 16.65 0.32 9.15
C THR A 96 17.64 0.21 8.00
N GLN A 97 18.83 0.81 8.13
CA GLN A 97 19.88 0.70 7.12
C GLN A 97 20.33 -0.74 6.92
N ALA A 98 20.59 -1.48 8.00
CA ALA A 98 20.97 -2.89 7.91
C ALA A 98 19.91 -3.74 7.19
N LYS A 99 18.63 -3.40 7.38
CA LYS A 99 17.52 -4.05 6.69
C LYS A 99 17.48 -3.70 5.21
N ILE A 100 17.68 -2.43 4.85
CA ILE A 100 17.83 -1.99 3.46
C ILE A 100 19.00 -2.72 2.79
N ASP A 101 20.17 -2.77 3.43
CA ASP A 101 21.35 -3.45 2.92
C ASP A 101 21.08 -4.95 2.70
N ALA A 102 20.34 -5.59 3.61
CA ALA A 102 19.93 -6.98 3.47
C ALA A 102 18.98 -7.18 2.28
N LEU A 103 18.01 -6.28 2.08
CA LEU A 103 17.09 -6.30 0.95
C LEU A 103 17.82 -6.12 -0.38
N THR A 104 18.71 -5.13 -0.46
CA THR A 104 19.52 -4.86 -1.65
C THR A 104 20.50 -5.99 -1.95
N SER A 105 21.01 -6.67 -0.92
CA SER A 105 21.90 -7.83 -1.06
C SER A 105 21.18 -9.16 -1.32
N GLY A 106 19.86 -9.17 -1.51
CA GLY A 106 19.13 -10.41 -1.81
C GLY A 106 18.82 -11.29 -0.59
N LYS A 107 18.99 -10.80 0.65
CA LYS A 107 18.93 -11.59 1.89
C LYS A 107 17.67 -11.37 2.73
N GLY A 108 16.78 -10.47 2.34
CA GLY A 108 15.50 -10.25 3.02
C GLY A 108 14.47 -11.35 2.74
N SER A 109 13.45 -11.47 3.60
CA SER A 109 12.34 -12.41 3.39
C SER A 109 11.63 -12.17 2.06
N VAL A 110 11.36 -10.90 1.72
CA VAL A 110 10.73 -10.54 0.46
C VAL A 110 11.59 -10.93 -0.75
N ASN A 111 12.93 -10.92 -0.65
CA ASN A 111 13.79 -11.41 -1.74
C ASN A 111 13.56 -12.90 -2.02
N GLN A 112 13.48 -13.71 -0.96
CA GLN A 112 13.27 -15.15 -1.10
C GLN A 112 11.89 -15.43 -1.68
N ILE A 113 10.86 -14.77 -1.14
CA ILE A 113 9.48 -14.92 -1.62
C ILE A 113 9.37 -14.44 -3.07
N ALA A 114 9.93 -13.27 -3.40
CA ALA A 114 9.91 -12.72 -4.75
C ALA A 114 10.60 -13.64 -5.76
N GLY A 115 11.73 -14.23 -5.38
CA GLY A 115 12.42 -15.25 -6.18
C GLY A 115 11.54 -16.46 -6.46
N THR A 116 10.83 -16.99 -5.46
CA THR A 116 9.91 -18.12 -5.65
C THR A 116 8.67 -17.75 -6.48
N ALA A 117 8.19 -16.51 -6.33
CA ALA A 117 7.04 -16.00 -7.08
C ALA A 117 7.43 -15.59 -8.51
N GLY A 118 8.71 -15.50 -8.85
CA GLY A 118 9.20 -14.96 -10.12
C GLY A 118 8.72 -13.53 -10.35
N CYS A 119 8.89 -12.64 -9.36
CA CYS A 119 8.60 -11.22 -9.47
C CYS A 119 9.87 -10.38 -9.30
N GLY A 120 9.91 -9.24 -9.99
CA GLY A 120 10.96 -8.25 -9.79
C GLY A 120 10.85 -7.62 -8.40
N LEU A 121 11.96 -7.18 -7.83
CA LEU A 121 12.00 -6.46 -6.55
C LEU A 121 12.81 -5.18 -6.72
N GLN A 122 12.20 -4.04 -6.41
CA GLN A 122 12.83 -2.73 -6.40
C GLN A 122 12.77 -2.16 -4.99
N ILE A 123 13.92 -1.71 -4.47
CA ILE A 123 14.00 -0.95 -3.23
C ILE A 123 14.17 0.52 -3.61
N VAL A 124 13.30 1.37 -3.07
CA VAL A 124 13.28 2.81 -3.34
C VAL A 124 13.61 3.54 -2.04
N GLU A 125 14.82 4.08 -1.96
CA GLU A 125 15.30 4.81 -0.78
C GLU A 125 14.82 6.27 -0.82
N LEU A 126 14.12 6.68 0.24
CA LEU A 126 13.54 8.01 0.43
C LEU A 126 14.26 8.74 1.57
N ALA A 127 15.56 8.94 1.37
CA ALA A 127 16.49 9.49 2.36
C ALA A 127 16.36 8.82 3.75
N PRO A 128 16.52 7.49 3.86
CA PRO A 128 16.40 6.76 5.13
C PRO A 128 17.38 7.26 6.21
N GLU A 129 18.49 7.87 5.82
CA GLU A 129 19.50 8.50 6.68
C GLU A 129 19.08 9.87 7.23
N LEU A 130 18.01 10.48 6.67
CA LEU A 130 17.44 11.75 7.11
C LEU A 130 15.99 11.53 7.56
N PRO A 131 15.75 11.12 8.82
CA PRO A 131 14.39 10.91 9.32
C PRO A 131 13.51 12.14 9.11
N THR A 132 12.21 11.93 8.83
CA THR A 132 11.24 13.03 8.88
C THR A 132 11.23 13.68 10.27
N PRO A 133 10.84 14.95 10.41
CA PRO A 133 10.58 15.54 11.72
C PRO A 133 9.69 14.70 12.64
N ASP A 134 9.88 14.92 13.95
CA ASP A 134 9.02 14.33 14.97
C ASP A 134 7.60 14.93 14.90
N ILE A 135 6.62 14.09 14.61
CA ILE A 135 5.21 14.45 14.45
C ILE A 135 4.52 14.91 15.75
N THR A 136 5.17 14.77 16.91
CA THR A 136 4.70 15.35 18.18
C THR A 136 5.09 16.82 18.34
N GLU A 137 6.02 17.32 17.52
CA GLU A 137 6.55 18.68 17.63
C GLU A 137 6.26 19.54 16.40
N GLN A 138 6.19 18.93 15.21
CA GLN A 138 5.91 19.61 13.95
C GLN A 138 5.43 18.62 12.87
N ALA A 139 5.06 19.11 11.69
CA ALA A 139 4.61 18.23 10.60
C ALA A 139 5.76 17.35 10.04
N ALA A 140 5.46 16.10 9.68
CA ALA A 140 6.43 15.18 9.06
C ALA A 140 7.01 15.69 7.74
N LEU A 141 6.27 16.50 6.97
CA LEU A 141 6.70 17.07 5.70
C LEU A 141 6.18 18.51 5.54
N SER A 142 6.90 19.34 4.79
CA SER A 142 6.28 20.52 4.16
C SER A 142 5.31 20.08 3.05
N GLU A 143 4.43 20.97 2.62
CA GLU A 143 3.47 20.65 1.54
C GLU A 143 4.19 20.32 0.23
N LYS A 144 5.23 21.10 -0.09
CA LYS A 144 6.09 20.89 -1.27
C LYS A 144 6.83 19.56 -1.21
N GLU A 145 7.39 19.19 -0.06
CA GLU A 145 8.07 17.90 0.10
C GLU A 145 7.08 16.73 0.00
N CYS A 146 5.88 16.86 0.57
CA CYS A 146 4.84 15.85 0.47
C CYS A 146 4.42 15.63 -0.98
N ALA A 147 4.16 16.70 -1.73
CA ALA A 147 3.81 16.61 -3.13
C ALA A 147 4.96 16.09 -4.01
N ALA A 148 6.19 16.54 -3.76
CA ALA A 148 7.37 16.02 -4.47
C ALA A 148 7.60 14.53 -4.19
N THR A 149 7.39 14.07 -2.96
CA THR A 149 7.54 12.66 -2.60
C THR A 149 6.42 11.81 -3.20
N PHE A 150 5.20 12.34 -3.24
CA PHE A 150 4.08 11.72 -3.96
C PHE A 150 4.43 11.53 -5.44
N ALA A 151 4.89 12.60 -6.11
CA ALA A 151 5.33 12.54 -7.50
C ALA A 151 6.49 11.55 -7.71
N PHE A 152 7.46 11.50 -6.80
CA PHE A 152 8.54 10.52 -6.85
C PHE A 152 8.03 9.08 -6.73
N GLY A 153 7.03 8.84 -5.89
CA GLY A 153 6.35 7.55 -5.79
C GLY A 153 5.68 7.11 -7.10
N MET A 154 5.24 8.05 -7.93
CA MET A 154 4.65 7.75 -9.24
C MET A 154 5.62 7.05 -10.20
N GLU A 155 6.94 7.23 -10.02
CA GLU A 155 7.97 6.58 -10.84
C GLU A 155 8.10 5.08 -10.58
N ALA A 156 7.46 4.54 -9.53
CA ALA A 156 7.49 3.12 -9.19
C ALA A 156 6.90 2.20 -10.27
N VAL A 157 6.10 2.76 -11.19
CA VAL A 157 5.49 2.04 -12.31
C VAL A 157 6.21 2.27 -13.66
N SER A 158 7.35 2.97 -13.67
CA SER A 158 8.09 3.33 -14.90
C SER A 158 8.53 2.11 -15.74
N SER A 159 8.75 0.95 -15.12
CA SER A 159 9.05 -0.32 -15.79
C SER A 159 7.84 -0.95 -16.49
N ASN A 160 6.65 -0.34 -16.36
CA ASN A 160 5.37 -0.82 -16.85
C ASN A 160 5.08 -2.28 -16.44
N PRO A 161 5.06 -2.60 -15.12
CA PRO A 161 4.72 -3.94 -14.64
C PRO A 161 3.25 -4.26 -14.92
N ASP A 162 2.91 -5.53 -15.09
CA ASP A 162 1.49 -5.94 -15.27
C ASP A 162 0.74 -6.14 -13.95
N LEU A 163 1.46 -6.14 -12.83
CA LEU A 163 0.95 -6.21 -11.47
C LEU A 163 2.03 -5.65 -10.53
N ILE A 164 1.67 -4.73 -9.64
CA ILE A 164 2.61 -4.19 -8.64
C ILE A 164 2.18 -4.53 -7.23
N GLY A 165 3.12 -4.95 -6.39
CA GLY A 165 2.94 -5.06 -4.94
C GLY A 165 3.70 -3.95 -4.23
N LEU A 166 3.07 -3.29 -3.26
CA LEU A 166 3.64 -2.14 -2.56
C LEU A 166 3.92 -2.46 -1.10
N GLY A 167 5.19 -2.35 -0.73
CA GLY A 167 5.70 -2.56 0.62
C GLY A 167 6.39 -1.32 1.18
N VAL A 168 6.59 -1.32 2.49
CA VAL A 168 7.32 -0.26 3.20
C VAL A 168 8.28 -0.88 4.20
N VAL A 169 9.45 -0.25 4.32
CA VAL A 169 10.41 -0.50 5.39
C VAL A 169 10.82 0.83 6.03
N GLY A 170 10.85 0.88 7.36
CA GLY A 170 11.27 2.10 8.05
C GLY A 170 11.01 2.10 9.54
N ALA A 171 11.98 2.63 10.30
CA ALA A 171 11.80 2.90 11.72
C ALA A 171 10.67 3.93 11.92
N GLY A 172 9.77 3.65 12.88
CA GLY A 172 8.63 4.51 13.19
C GLY A 172 7.45 4.46 12.20
N ALA A 173 7.59 3.85 11.03
CA ALA A 173 6.55 3.83 9.99
C ALA A 173 5.20 3.26 10.46
N THR A 174 5.24 2.22 11.29
CA THR A 174 3.99 1.64 11.87
C THR A 174 3.32 2.55 12.90
N THR A 175 4.07 3.44 13.55
CA THR A 175 3.53 4.43 14.49
C THR A 175 2.91 5.58 13.71
N ALA A 176 3.59 6.07 12.66
CA ALA A 176 3.03 7.07 11.73
C ALA A 176 1.73 6.56 11.06
N ALA A 177 1.72 5.32 10.55
CA ALA A 177 0.53 4.68 10.01
C ALA A 177 -0.61 4.58 11.04
N GLY A 178 -0.29 4.34 12.31
CA GLY A 178 -1.26 4.34 13.41
C GLY A 178 -1.85 5.73 13.66
N ALA A 179 -1.01 6.78 13.68
CA ALA A 179 -1.46 8.16 13.82
C ALA A 179 -2.34 8.61 12.64
N VAL A 180 -1.95 8.28 11.40
CA VAL A 180 -2.78 8.50 10.21
C VAL A 180 -4.13 7.79 10.33
N SER A 181 -4.14 6.52 10.73
CA SER A 181 -5.38 5.74 10.85
C SER A 181 -6.31 6.31 11.93
N LEU A 182 -5.75 6.73 13.07
CA LEU A 182 -6.50 7.40 14.13
C LEU A 182 -7.08 8.74 13.66
N ALA A 183 -6.31 9.53 12.93
CA ALA A 183 -6.76 10.82 12.41
C ALA A 183 -7.92 10.66 11.39
N LEU A 184 -7.85 9.65 10.52
CA LEU A 184 -8.89 9.41 9.51
C LEU A 184 -10.17 8.79 10.09
N TYR A 185 -10.06 7.87 11.06
CA TYR A 185 -11.18 7.02 11.46
C TYR A 185 -11.56 7.12 12.95
N GLY A 186 -10.84 7.91 13.73
CA GLY A 186 -11.07 8.08 15.15
C GLY A 186 -10.82 6.81 15.96
N GLY A 187 -11.36 6.79 17.19
CA GLY A 187 -11.14 5.71 18.16
C GLY A 187 -10.03 6.06 19.16
N ALA A 188 -9.35 5.03 19.67
CA ALA A 188 -8.29 5.18 20.66
C ALA A 188 -6.90 4.94 20.06
N ALA A 189 -5.91 5.74 20.45
CA ALA A 189 -4.52 5.54 20.01
C ALA A 189 -3.98 4.15 20.34
N SER A 190 -4.39 3.57 21.46
CA SER A 190 -3.98 2.22 21.88
C SER A 190 -4.37 1.14 20.88
N PHE A 191 -5.51 1.31 20.20
CA PHE A 191 -5.96 0.41 19.15
C PHE A 191 -5.05 0.49 17.93
N TRP A 192 -4.72 1.70 17.47
CA TRP A 192 -3.91 1.93 16.28
C TRP A 192 -2.41 1.75 16.49
N ALA A 193 -1.93 1.85 17.73
CA ALA A 193 -0.53 1.66 18.11
C ALA A 193 -0.03 0.22 17.91
N MET A 194 -0.95 -0.76 17.80
CA MET A 194 -0.61 -2.18 17.82
C MET A 194 0.43 -2.55 16.74
N SER A 195 1.58 -3.04 17.21
CA SER A 195 2.62 -3.64 16.39
C SER A 195 2.87 -5.07 16.84
N GLY A 196 3.07 -5.99 15.88
CA GLY A 196 3.28 -7.40 16.18
C GLY A 196 4.44 -7.68 17.16
N SER A 197 5.50 -6.87 17.14
CA SER A 197 6.59 -6.94 18.13
C SER A 197 6.27 -6.29 19.48
N ALA A 198 5.36 -5.30 19.51
CA ALA A 198 4.94 -4.57 20.70
C ALA A 198 3.98 -5.37 21.59
N MET A 199 3.27 -6.36 21.05
CA MET A 199 2.46 -7.29 21.86
C MET A 199 3.31 -8.06 22.89
N LYS A 200 4.61 -8.22 22.64
CA LYS A 200 5.56 -8.86 23.56
C LYS A 200 6.32 -7.86 24.44
N LYS A 201 6.06 -6.55 24.29
CA LYS A 201 6.74 -5.45 24.99
C LYS A 201 5.71 -4.38 25.41
N PRO A 202 5.04 -4.55 26.56
CA PRO A 202 4.00 -3.63 27.03
C PRO A 202 4.45 -2.16 27.06
N ASP A 203 5.68 -1.89 27.50
CA ASP A 203 6.24 -0.54 27.56
C ASP A 203 6.32 0.13 26.17
N LEU A 204 6.64 -0.65 25.13
CA LEU A 204 6.68 -0.17 23.75
C LEU A 204 5.28 0.23 23.25
N LEU A 205 4.25 -0.53 23.64
CA LEU A 205 2.87 -0.21 23.30
C LEU A 205 2.37 1.04 24.02
N VAL A 206 2.71 1.21 25.31
CA VAL A 206 2.40 2.42 26.08
C VAL A 206 3.07 3.65 25.46
N ALA A 207 4.37 3.55 25.15
CA ALA A 207 5.11 4.63 24.48
C ALA A 207 4.47 4.99 23.14
N LYS A 208 4.17 4.00 22.28
CA LYS A 208 3.48 4.22 21.01
C LYS A 208 2.13 4.90 21.17
N THR A 209 1.31 4.43 22.11
CA THR A 209 -0.03 4.99 22.36
C THR A 209 0.09 6.46 22.73
N LYS A 210 0.95 6.77 23.70
CA LYS A 210 1.19 8.15 24.15
C LYS A 210 1.65 9.05 23.00
N VAL A 211 2.61 8.59 22.22
CA VAL A 211 3.20 9.38 21.14
C VAL A 211 2.21 9.62 19.99
N ILE A 212 1.34 8.65 19.68
CA ILE A 212 0.25 8.85 18.73
C ILE A 212 -0.74 9.90 19.26
N ASP A 213 -1.16 9.82 20.53
CA ASP A 213 -2.04 10.82 21.13
C ASP A 213 -1.41 12.22 21.11
N ASP A 214 -0.14 12.33 21.52
CA ASP A 214 0.59 13.61 21.55
C ASP A 214 0.67 14.23 20.14
N ALA A 215 0.90 13.43 19.10
CA ALA A 215 0.93 13.90 17.71
C ALA A 215 -0.44 14.45 17.24
N LEU A 216 -1.53 13.75 17.59
CA LEU A 216 -2.88 14.23 17.25
C LEU A 216 -3.26 15.49 18.04
N ILE A 217 -2.84 15.60 19.31
CA ILE A 217 -3.03 16.82 20.11
C ILE A 217 -2.30 17.99 19.47
N HIS A 218 -1.03 17.80 19.09
CA HIS A 218 -0.21 18.84 18.48
C HIS A 218 -0.81 19.35 17.15
N HIS A 219 -1.39 18.46 16.35
CA HIS A 219 -1.99 18.80 15.05
C HIS A 219 -3.50 19.07 15.09
N ARG A 220 -4.12 19.17 16.28
CA ARG A 220 -5.56 19.40 16.43
C ARG A 220 -6.03 20.62 15.62
N GLY A 221 -7.15 20.45 14.90
CA GLY A 221 -7.76 21.48 14.05
C GLY A 221 -7.06 21.68 12.70
N LYS A 222 -6.16 20.77 12.31
CA LYS A 222 -5.44 20.81 11.03
C LYS A 222 -5.43 19.46 10.31
N LEU A 223 -6.33 18.55 10.68
CA LEU A 223 -6.39 17.15 10.21
C LEU A 223 -7.71 16.83 9.48
N ASP A 224 -8.49 17.85 9.11
CA ASP A 224 -9.78 17.67 8.41
C ASP A 224 -9.59 17.30 6.93
N ASP A 225 -8.41 17.57 6.37
CA ASP A 225 -8.03 17.21 5.00
C ASP A 225 -7.09 15.98 5.01
N PRO A 226 -7.42 14.88 4.30
CA PRO A 226 -6.56 13.70 4.22
C PRO A 226 -5.13 13.98 3.71
N LEU A 227 -4.92 14.97 2.83
CA LEU A 227 -3.58 15.37 2.39
C LEU A 227 -2.81 16.07 3.52
N GLU A 228 -3.48 16.84 4.37
CA GLU A 228 -2.87 17.38 5.59
C GLU A 228 -2.58 16.27 6.61
N VAL A 229 -3.42 15.24 6.72
CA VAL A 229 -3.14 14.06 7.54
C VAL A 229 -1.85 13.37 7.08
N MET A 230 -1.72 13.11 5.78
CA MET A 230 -0.51 12.51 5.19
C MET A 230 0.74 13.33 5.46
N ARG A 231 0.65 14.65 5.24
CA ARG A 231 1.77 15.57 5.43
C ARG A 231 2.22 15.71 6.87
N ARG A 232 1.26 15.73 7.81
CA ARG A 232 1.53 15.99 9.23
C ARG A 232 1.93 14.75 9.99
N LEU A 233 1.19 13.66 9.80
CA LEU A 233 1.28 12.44 10.61
C LEU A 233 1.92 11.26 9.87
N GLY A 234 2.04 11.33 8.55
CA GLY A 234 2.63 10.28 7.73
C GLY A 234 4.14 10.41 7.64
N GLY A 235 4.67 10.16 6.44
CA GLY A 235 6.09 10.27 6.12
C GLY A 235 6.33 10.07 4.64
N ARG A 236 7.60 10.04 4.23
CA ARG A 236 7.96 9.96 2.82
C ARG A 236 7.48 8.65 2.19
N ASP A 237 7.61 7.55 2.92
CA ASP A 237 7.12 6.23 2.52
C ASP A 237 5.61 6.22 2.23
N LEU A 238 4.78 6.75 3.13
CA LEU A 238 3.33 6.82 2.92
C LEU A 238 2.96 7.69 1.71
N ALA A 239 3.62 8.84 1.56
CA ALA A 239 3.40 9.73 0.41
C ALA A 239 3.80 9.06 -0.92
N ALA A 240 4.94 8.36 -0.94
CA ALA A 240 5.41 7.65 -2.13
C ALA A 240 4.51 6.45 -2.49
N VAL A 241 4.03 5.68 -1.50
CA VAL A 241 3.07 4.60 -1.74
C VAL A 241 1.77 5.17 -2.33
N ALA A 242 1.26 6.28 -1.81
CA ALA A 242 0.07 6.93 -2.36
C ALA A 242 0.28 7.38 -3.83
N GLY A 243 1.44 7.95 -4.13
CA GLY A 243 1.84 8.29 -5.50
C GLY A 243 1.88 7.08 -6.43
N ALA A 244 2.50 5.98 -5.98
CA ALA A 244 2.57 4.73 -6.73
C ALA A 244 1.17 4.15 -7.02
N ILE A 245 0.25 4.20 -6.06
CA ILE A 245 -1.14 3.76 -6.25
C ILE A 245 -1.81 4.57 -7.37
N ILE A 246 -1.71 5.90 -7.33
CA ILE A 246 -2.34 6.77 -8.34
C ILE A 246 -1.68 6.58 -9.71
N ALA A 247 -0.36 6.48 -9.79
CA ALA A 247 0.32 6.23 -11.07
C ALA A 247 -0.06 4.87 -11.68
N ALA A 248 -0.11 3.81 -10.86
CA ALA A 248 -0.58 2.50 -11.28
C ALA A 248 -2.01 2.56 -11.84
N ARG A 249 -2.86 3.40 -11.24
CA ARG A 249 -4.24 3.59 -11.71
C ARG A 249 -4.29 4.17 -13.12
N TYR A 250 -3.49 5.19 -13.40
CA TYR A 250 -3.40 5.80 -14.73
C TYR A 250 -2.83 4.87 -15.80
N GLN A 251 -2.05 3.86 -15.40
CA GLN A 251 -1.42 2.90 -16.31
C GLN A 251 -2.19 1.58 -16.42
N ASN A 252 -3.38 1.45 -15.83
CA ASN A 252 -4.14 0.19 -15.81
C ASN A 252 -3.33 -0.95 -15.17
N ILE A 253 -2.59 -0.66 -14.11
CA ILE A 253 -1.78 -1.63 -13.36
C ILE A 253 -2.51 -1.97 -12.07
N PRO A 254 -2.97 -3.21 -11.87
CA PRO A 254 -3.52 -3.64 -10.59
C PRO A 254 -2.47 -3.58 -9.47
N VAL A 255 -2.90 -3.24 -8.25
CA VAL A 255 -2.02 -3.03 -7.10
C VAL A 255 -2.35 -4.03 -5.98
N ILE A 256 -1.32 -4.60 -5.36
CA ILE A 256 -1.44 -5.41 -4.15
C ILE A 256 -0.78 -4.64 -2.99
N LEU A 257 -1.58 -4.29 -1.98
CA LEU A 257 -1.11 -3.64 -0.75
C LEU A 257 -0.53 -4.69 0.20
N ASP A 258 0.71 -4.52 0.67
CA ASP A 258 1.37 -5.54 1.49
C ASP A 258 0.76 -5.73 2.88
N GLY A 259 0.88 -4.70 3.72
CA GLY A 259 0.55 -4.73 5.13
C GLY A 259 0.13 -3.37 5.65
N PHE A 260 0.03 -3.24 6.98
CA PHE A 260 -0.62 -2.10 7.64
C PHE A 260 -0.19 -0.71 7.14
N VAL A 261 1.10 -0.48 6.87
CA VAL A 261 1.61 0.83 6.43
C VAL A 261 1.18 1.16 4.99
N ALA A 262 1.29 0.18 4.07
CA ALA A 262 0.82 0.34 2.70
C ALA A 262 -0.70 0.56 2.67
N THR A 263 -1.44 -0.17 3.51
CA THR A 263 -2.89 0.00 3.70
C THR A 263 -3.25 1.37 4.25
N ALA A 264 -2.48 1.92 5.21
CA ALA A 264 -2.70 3.27 5.74
C ALA A 264 -2.46 4.36 4.69
N SER A 265 -1.50 4.13 3.79
CA SER A 265 -1.26 5.01 2.62
C SER A 265 -2.46 4.99 1.66
N ALA A 266 -2.98 3.80 1.36
CA ALA A 266 -4.19 3.65 0.55
C ALA A 266 -5.43 4.27 1.23
N ALA A 267 -5.50 4.23 2.57
CA ALA A 267 -6.60 4.81 3.34
C ALA A 267 -6.66 6.34 3.22
N ILE A 268 -5.53 7.03 3.08
CA ILE A 268 -5.49 8.47 2.78
C ILE A 268 -6.20 8.74 1.44
N LEU A 269 -5.85 7.99 0.39
CA LEU A 269 -6.48 8.15 -0.93
C LEU A 269 -7.98 7.83 -0.88
N HIS A 270 -8.35 6.75 -0.20
CA HIS A 270 -9.75 6.35 0.00
C HIS A 270 -10.57 7.42 0.75
N ALA A 271 -9.96 8.11 1.71
CA ALA A 271 -10.62 9.21 2.42
C ALA A 271 -10.84 10.46 1.55
N ILE A 272 -10.05 10.62 0.48
CA ILE A 272 -10.24 11.69 -0.53
C ILE A 272 -11.34 11.28 -1.52
N ASP A 273 -11.20 10.10 -2.12
CA ASP A 273 -12.20 9.49 -2.99
C ASP A 273 -12.12 7.95 -2.86
N PRO A 274 -13.21 7.27 -2.43
CA PRO A 274 -13.23 5.81 -2.28
C PRO A 274 -12.80 5.04 -3.53
N ASN A 275 -13.06 5.57 -4.73
CA ASN A 275 -12.77 4.89 -6.01
C ASN A 275 -11.27 4.87 -6.35
N CYS A 276 -10.46 5.71 -5.67
CA CYS A 276 -9.02 5.80 -5.90
C CYS A 276 -8.30 4.47 -5.76
N ILE A 277 -8.84 3.57 -4.93
CA ILE A 277 -8.21 2.31 -4.59
C ILE A 277 -8.95 1.11 -5.18
N ASP A 278 -9.89 1.28 -6.13
CA ASP A 278 -10.64 0.14 -6.68
C ASP A 278 -9.74 -0.89 -7.41
N HIS A 279 -8.61 -0.42 -7.96
CA HIS A 279 -7.58 -1.26 -8.57
C HIS A 279 -6.62 -1.85 -7.56
N CYS A 280 -6.82 -1.61 -6.27
CA CYS A 280 -6.06 -2.21 -5.18
C CYS A 280 -6.79 -3.40 -4.56
N VAL A 281 -6.03 -4.44 -4.22
CA VAL A 281 -6.42 -5.51 -3.27
C VAL A 281 -5.40 -5.57 -2.15
N ALA A 282 -5.79 -6.08 -0.98
CA ALA A 282 -4.85 -6.34 0.10
C ALA A 282 -4.20 -7.71 -0.10
N GLY A 283 -2.88 -7.78 -0.05
CA GLY A 283 -2.10 -9.01 -0.23
C GLY A 283 -2.24 -9.93 0.97
N SER A 284 -1.91 -9.42 2.15
CA SER A 284 -2.14 -10.16 3.40
C SER A 284 -2.73 -9.29 4.49
N VAL A 285 -3.39 -9.91 5.45
CA VAL A 285 -3.69 -9.27 6.74
C VAL A 285 -2.66 -9.69 7.77
N THR A 286 -2.34 -8.74 8.65
CA THR A 286 -1.39 -8.99 9.74
C THR A 286 -2.17 -9.44 10.96
N SER A 287 -1.51 -10.08 11.93
CA SER A 287 -2.15 -10.48 13.21
C SER A 287 -2.61 -9.33 14.12
N ARG A 288 -2.71 -8.10 13.59
CA ARG A 288 -3.10 -6.89 14.30
C ARG A 288 -4.57 -6.60 14.01
N ASP A 289 -5.40 -6.48 15.04
CA ASP A 289 -6.80 -6.09 14.87
C ASP A 289 -6.94 -4.72 14.19
N SER A 290 -5.97 -3.83 14.39
CA SER A 290 -5.93 -2.53 13.71
C SER A 290 -5.76 -2.66 12.20
N HIS A 291 -5.06 -3.69 11.70
CA HIS A 291 -4.98 -3.91 10.27
C HIS A 291 -6.28 -4.50 9.72
N HIS A 292 -6.93 -5.41 10.44
CA HIS A 292 -8.27 -5.90 10.07
C HIS A 292 -9.28 -4.75 10.00
N ALA A 293 -9.36 -3.93 11.04
CA ALA A 293 -10.27 -2.79 11.07
C ALA A 293 -9.96 -1.76 9.98
N LEU A 294 -8.68 -1.52 9.67
CA LEU A 294 -8.32 -0.62 8.58
C LEU A 294 -8.80 -1.17 7.22
N LEU A 295 -8.57 -2.46 6.97
CA LEU A 295 -9.01 -3.14 5.76
C LEU A 295 -10.54 -3.08 5.60
N ASP A 296 -11.28 -3.30 6.69
CA ASP A 296 -12.74 -3.18 6.71
C ASP A 296 -13.20 -1.75 6.37
N ARG A 297 -12.54 -0.73 6.94
CA ARG A 297 -12.85 0.70 6.68
C ARG A 297 -12.66 1.11 5.23
N ILE A 298 -11.68 0.51 4.54
CA ILE A 298 -11.40 0.79 3.13
C ILE A 298 -12.01 -0.25 2.17
N GLY A 299 -12.87 -1.15 2.69
CA GLY A 299 -13.58 -2.14 1.89
C GLY A 299 -12.69 -3.18 1.20
N LYS A 300 -11.54 -3.54 1.78
CA LYS A 300 -10.59 -4.48 1.18
C LYS A 300 -10.53 -5.80 1.93
N LYS A 301 -10.73 -6.91 1.19
CA LYS A 301 -10.55 -8.26 1.71
C LYS A 301 -9.14 -8.78 1.38
N PRO A 302 -8.32 -9.16 2.37
CA PRO A 302 -6.94 -9.63 2.15
C PRO A 302 -6.95 -10.93 1.35
N VAL A 303 -6.03 -11.12 0.40
CA VAL A 303 -5.88 -12.39 -0.35
C VAL A 303 -5.48 -13.52 0.59
N LEU A 304 -4.58 -13.24 1.52
CA LEU A 304 -4.03 -14.19 2.46
C LEU A 304 -4.24 -13.74 3.92
N ASP A 305 -4.52 -14.70 4.79
CA ASP A 305 -4.42 -14.54 6.24
C ASP A 305 -3.50 -15.63 6.79
N LEU A 306 -2.23 -15.27 6.93
CA LEU A 306 -1.16 -16.16 7.39
C LEU A 306 -0.56 -15.65 8.72
N GLY A 307 -1.19 -14.66 9.36
CA GLY A 307 -0.66 -14.02 10.57
C GLY A 307 0.69 -13.34 10.37
N LEU A 308 0.98 -12.82 9.17
CA LEU A 308 2.28 -12.21 8.86
C LEU A 308 2.47 -10.89 9.63
N GLY A 309 3.67 -10.67 10.13
CA GLY A 309 4.08 -9.41 10.77
C GLY A 309 5.39 -8.84 10.22
N LEU A 310 5.86 -9.37 9.09
CA LEU A 310 7.19 -9.08 8.51
C LEU A 310 7.27 -7.67 7.91
N GLY A 311 6.26 -7.30 7.10
CA GLY A 311 6.29 -6.11 6.25
C GLY A 311 7.13 -6.30 4.98
N ASP A 312 7.67 -5.17 4.48
CA ASP A 312 8.62 -5.08 3.36
C ASP A 312 8.12 -5.65 2.02
N GLY A 313 6.81 -5.79 1.81
CA GLY A 313 6.26 -6.35 0.58
C GLY A 313 6.10 -7.87 0.60
N SER A 314 6.38 -8.54 1.72
CA SER A 314 6.36 -10.01 1.81
C SER A 314 4.96 -10.61 1.58
N GLY A 315 3.92 -10.01 2.15
CA GLY A 315 2.52 -10.40 1.96
C GLY A 315 2.02 -10.11 0.54
N ALA A 316 2.44 -8.98 -0.04
CA ALA A 316 2.17 -8.69 -1.45
C ALA A 316 2.84 -9.71 -2.37
N ALA A 317 4.09 -10.07 -2.12
CA ALA A 317 4.84 -11.06 -2.91
C ALA A 317 4.19 -12.46 -2.88
N LEU A 318 3.68 -12.91 -1.73
CA LEU A 318 2.91 -14.15 -1.63
C LEU A 318 1.59 -14.06 -2.39
N ALA A 319 0.87 -12.94 -2.29
CA ALA A 319 -0.39 -12.74 -2.99
C ALA A 319 -0.22 -12.67 -4.52
N ILE A 320 0.94 -12.26 -5.04
CA ILE A 320 1.27 -12.36 -6.47
C ILE A 320 1.22 -13.80 -6.95
N SER A 321 1.71 -14.77 -6.17
CA SER A 321 1.61 -16.19 -6.54
C SER A 321 0.17 -16.66 -6.65
N ILE A 322 -0.73 -16.16 -5.79
CA ILE A 322 -2.17 -16.43 -5.87
C ILE A 322 -2.79 -15.75 -7.10
N ALA A 323 -2.37 -14.52 -7.42
CA ALA A 323 -2.80 -13.82 -8.62
C ALA A 323 -2.35 -14.55 -9.91
N LYS A 324 -1.13 -15.08 -9.94
CA LYS A 324 -0.64 -15.95 -11.03
C LYS A 324 -1.50 -17.20 -11.18
N ALA A 325 -1.82 -17.87 -10.06
CA ALA A 325 -2.71 -19.03 -10.08
C ALA A 325 -4.12 -18.67 -10.59
N ALA A 326 -4.68 -17.54 -10.15
CA ALA A 326 -5.98 -17.05 -10.64
C ALA A 326 -5.99 -16.84 -12.15
N ALA A 327 -4.99 -16.14 -12.70
CA ALA A 327 -4.85 -15.94 -14.14
C ALA A 327 -4.66 -17.26 -14.90
N ALA A 328 -3.84 -18.19 -14.37
CA ALA A 328 -3.61 -19.49 -14.98
C ALA A 328 -4.87 -20.37 -14.99
N CYS A 329 -5.64 -20.39 -13.90
CA CYS A 329 -6.92 -21.12 -13.82
C CYS A 329 -7.95 -20.54 -14.79
N HIS A 330 -8.03 -19.21 -14.90
CA HIS A 330 -8.93 -18.51 -15.83
C HIS A 330 -8.66 -18.87 -17.30
N VAL A 331 -7.40 -19.10 -17.66
CA VAL A 331 -7.01 -19.49 -19.02
C VAL A 331 -7.12 -21.00 -19.22
N GLY A 332 -6.51 -21.78 -18.33
CA GLY A 332 -6.17 -23.18 -18.55
C GLY A 332 -7.23 -24.20 -18.18
N ILE A 333 -8.22 -23.85 -17.34
CA ILE A 333 -9.31 -24.79 -17.04
C ILE A 333 -10.24 -24.88 -18.25
N GLY A 334 -10.57 -26.10 -18.66
CA GLY A 334 -11.43 -26.38 -19.81
C GLY A 334 -12.82 -25.76 -19.70
N HIS A 335 -13.54 -25.75 -20.83
CA HIS A 335 -14.92 -25.29 -20.88
C HIS A 335 -15.83 -26.45 -20.51
N GLY A 336 -16.88 -26.20 -19.71
CA GLY A 336 -17.87 -27.21 -19.39
C GLY A 336 -18.46 -27.76 -20.68
N GLN A 337 -18.44 -29.09 -20.85
CA GLN A 337 -19.25 -29.71 -21.89
C GLN A 337 -20.69 -29.67 -21.37
N ASN A 338 -21.56 -28.91 -22.03
CA ASN A 338 -23.00 -29.14 -21.93
C ASN A 338 -23.34 -30.47 -22.62
#